data_AF-A0A855K4P8-F1
#
_entry.id   AF-A0A855K4P8-F1
#
_cell.length_a   1.000
_cell.length_b   1.000
_cell.length_c   1.000
_cell.angle_alpha   90.00
_cell.angle_beta   90.00
_cell.angle_gamma   90.00
#
_symmetry.space_group_name_H-M   'P 1'
#
loop_
_entity.id
_entity.type
_entity.pdbx_description
1 polymer ?
#
loop_
_entity_poly.entity_id
_entity_poly.type
_entity_poly.pdbx_seq_one_letter_code
_entity_poly.pdbx_strand_id
1 'polypeptide(L)'
;PTHPDYAELKSMLAKAKDPTQIAMIRANMDRWRWLAHDLGLQYLIINVPEQELRLTVNNKVIRSYRAIVGKPGKTATPQLAEQVRNVVF
;
A
#
# COMPACT_ATOMS: atom_id res chain seq x y z
N PRO A 1 -2.76 8.30 -9.38
CA PRO A 1 -1.52 7.79 -8.76
C PRO A 1 -0.49 7.47 -9.84
N THR A 2 0.73 7.98 -9.72
CA THR A 2 1.84 7.75 -10.65
C THR A 2 2.59 6.43 -10.39
N HIS A 3 2.16 5.67 -9.39
CA HIS A 3 2.82 4.43 -8.98
C HIS A 3 2.70 3.31 -10.05
N PRO A 4 3.78 2.55 -10.35
CA PRO A 4 3.77 1.48 -11.34
C PRO A 4 2.72 0.39 -11.07
N ASP A 5 2.52 -0.01 -9.80
CA ASP A 5 1.51 -1.00 -9.42
C ASP A 5 0.09 -0.58 -9.83
N TYR A 6 -0.22 0.73 -9.85
CA TYR A 6 -1.52 1.21 -10.31
C TYR A 6 -1.72 0.99 -11.82
N ALA A 7 -0.65 1.17 -12.60
CA ALA A 7 -0.66 0.89 -14.04
C ALA A 7 -0.81 -0.60 -14.31
N GLU A 8 -0.17 -1.45 -13.52
CA GLU A 8 -0.33 -2.90 -13.59
C GLU A 8 -1.76 -3.33 -13.27
N LEU A 9 -2.35 -2.81 -12.20
CA LEU A 9 -3.76 -3.07 -11.85
C LEU A 9 -4.72 -2.65 -12.97
N LYS A 10 -4.46 -1.52 -13.65
CA LYS A 10 -5.24 -1.09 -14.81
C LYS A 10 -5.13 -2.07 -15.99
N SER A 11 -3.94 -2.60 -16.24
CA SER A 11 -3.70 -3.64 -17.25
C SER A 11 -4.40 -4.96 -16.90
N MET A 12 -4.37 -5.37 -15.63
CA MET A 12 -5.08 -6.55 -15.14
C MET A 12 -6.60 -6.39 -15.25
N LEU A 13 -7.13 -5.21 -14.91
CA LEU A 13 -8.56 -4.91 -15.04
C LEU A 13 -9.04 -5.04 -16.50
N ALA A 14 -8.23 -4.61 -17.47
CA ALA A 14 -8.56 -4.72 -18.88
C ALA A 14 -8.62 -6.19 -19.39
N LYS A 15 -7.91 -7.10 -18.72
CA LYS A 15 -7.84 -8.53 -19.09
C LYS A 15 -8.80 -9.41 -18.28
N ALA A 16 -9.24 -8.95 -17.11
CA ALA A 16 -10.10 -9.71 -16.21
C ALA A 16 -11.49 -9.92 -16.80
N LYS A 17 -11.99 -11.16 -16.74
CA LYS A 17 -13.34 -11.55 -17.20
C LYS A 17 -14.26 -11.97 -16.06
N ASP A 18 -13.67 -12.43 -14.95
CA ASP A 18 -14.41 -12.89 -13.78
C ASP A 18 -14.91 -11.70 -12.93
N PRO A 19 -16.20 -11.65 -12.57
CA PRO A 19 -16.76 -10.56 -11.75
C PRO A 19 -16.09 -10.40 -10.39
N THR A 20 -15.67 -11.49 -9.73
CA THR A 20 -15.06 -11.43 -8.40
C THR A 20 -13.64 -10.86 -8.46
N GLN A 21 -12.86 -11.28 -9.46
CA GLN A 21 -11.54 -10.72 -9.74
C GLN A 21 -11.61 -9.23 -10.10
N ILE A 22 -12.60 -8.83 -10.90
CA ILE A 22 -12.82 -7.41 -11.25
C ILE A 22 -13.11 -6.58 -9.99
N ALA A 23 -13.95 -7.08 -9.08
CA ALA A 23 -14.26 -6.39 -7.83
C ALA A 23 -13.02 -6.22 -6.94
N MET A 24 -12.19 -7.26 -6.84
CA MET A 24 -10.92 -7.19 -6.11
C MET A 24 -9.94 -6.18 -6.71
N ILE A 25 -9.77 -6.18 -8.04
CA ILE A 25 -8.86 -5.24 -8.72
C ILE A 25 -9.34 -3.80 -8.50
N ARG A 26 -10.65 -3.54 -8.62
CA ARG A 26 -11.24 -2.22 -8.36
C ARG A 26 -11.00 -1.76 -6.93
N ALA A 27 -11.22 -2.63 -5.94
CA ALA A 27 -10.94 -2.32 -4.53
C ALA A 27 -9.46 -1.98 -4.30
N ASN A 28 -8.53 -2.73 -4.92
CA ASN A 28 -7.10 -2.43 -4.86
C ASN A 28 -6.78 -1.08 -5.52
N MET A 29 -7.36 -0.78 -6.68
CA MET A 29 -7.20 0.50 -7.37
C MET A 29 -7.73 1.67 -6.53
N ASP A 30 -8.86 1.50 -5.83
CA ASP A 30 -9.40 2.53 -4.95
C ASP A 30 -8.51 2.78 -3.72
N ARG A 31 -7.89 1.73 -3.14
CA ARG A 31 -6.88 1.91 -2.09
C ARG A 31 -5.69 2.74 -2.58
N TRP A 32 -5.20 2.47 -3.79
CA TRP A 32 -4.13 3.27 -4.40
C TRP A 32 -4.56 4.71 -4.71
N ARG A 33 -5.86 4.98 -4.90
CA ARG A 33 -6.38 6.35 -5.08
C ARG A 33 -6.44 7.13 -3.78
N TRP A 34 -6.55 6.46 -2.63
CA TRP A 34 -6.54 7.09 -1.31
C TRP A 34 -5.15 7.39 -0.77
N LEU A 35 -4.10 6.76 -1.34
CA LEU A 35 -2.72 7.11 -1.04
C LEU A 35 -2.36 8.47 -1.65
N ALA A 36 -1.35 9.13 -1.06
CA ALA A 36 -0.80 10.36 -1.62
C ALA A 36 -0.40 10.13 -3.08
N HIS A 37 -0.67 11.13 -3.94
CA HIS A 37 -0.42 11.01 -5.38
C HIS A 37 1.07 10.77 -5.69
N ASP A 38 1.93 11.37 -4.86
CA ASP A 38 3.37 11.18 -4.84
C ASP A 38 3.77 10.74 -3.42
N LEU A 39 4.38 9.56 -3.32
CA LEU A 39 4.93 9.03 -2.07
C LEU A 39 6.39 9.48 -1.86
N GLY A 40 6.98 10.18 -2.83
CA GLY A 40 8.37 10.57 -2.87
C GLY A 40 9.31 9.44 -3.27
N LEU A 41 10.61 9.76 -3.31
CA LEU A 41 11.66 8.81 -3.69
C LEU A 41 11.84 7.69 -2.67
N GLN A 42 11.56 7.95 -1.40
CA GLN A 42 11.70 7.00 -0.31
C GLN A 42 10.47 7.05 0.59
N TYR A 43 9.82 5.91 0.79
CA TYR A 43 8.65 5.81 1.67
C TYR A 43 8.58 4.47 2.38
N LEU A 44 7.87 4.47 3.49
CA LEU A 44 7.48 3.29 4.24
C LEU A 44 6.01 3.04 3.97
N ILE A 45 5.67 1.82 3.57
CA ILE A 45 4.28 1.38 3.42
C ILE A 45 4.07 0.15 4.29
N ILE A 46 2.97 0.15 5.05
CA ILE A 46 2.56 -0.99 5.85
C ILE A 46 1.37 -1.68 5.20
N ASN A 47 1.51 -2.97 4.94
CA ASN A 47 0.42 -3.82 4.52
C ASN A 47 -0.16 -4.51 5.76
N VAL A 48 -1.25 -3.93 6.29
CA VAL A 48 -1.84 -4.37 7.57
C VAL A 48 -2.33 -5.82 7.54
N PRO A 49 -3.06 -6.29 6.49
CA PRO A 49 -3.42 -7.71 6.36
C PRO A 49 -2.23 -8.67 6.34
N GLU A 50 -1.11 -8.28 5.71
CA GLU A 50 0.09 -9.12 5.59
C GLU A 50 1.03 -8.99 6.81
N GLN A 51 0.79 -8.03 7.70
CA GLN A 51 1.69 -7.73 8.84
C GLN A 51 3.13 -7.45 8.38
N GLU A 52 3.29 -6.80 7.23
CA GLU A 52 4.58 -6.46 6.63
C GLU A 52 4.71 -4.95 6.41
N LEU A 53 5.90 -4.43 6.72
CA LEU A 53 6.31 -3.07 6.42
C LEU A 53 7.43 -3.10 5.38
N ARG A 54 7.25 -2.36 4.29
CA ARG A 54 8.17 -2.29 3.16
C ARG A 54 8.76 -0.90 3.07
N LEU A 55 10.09 -0.84 3.12
CA LEU A 55 10.85 0.34 2.77
C LEU A 55 11.11 0.32 1.27
N THR A 56 10.53 1.29 0.58
CA THR A 56 10.62 1.41 -0.87
C THR A 56 11.45 2.63 -1.22
N VAL A 57 12.42 2.45 -2.12
CA VAL A 57 13.24 3.52 -2.70
C VAL A 57 13.16 3.42 -4.22
N ASN A 58 12.84 4.52 -4.91
CA ASN A 58 12.67 4.56 -6.37
C ASN A 58 11.77 3.43 -6.89
N ASN A 59 10.63 3.23 -6.23
CA ASN A 59 9.64 2.18 -6.55
C ASN A 59 10.18 0.73 -6.46
N LYS A 60 11.32 0.52 -5.78
CA LYS A 60 11.86 -0.80 -5.48
C LYS A 60 11.87 -1.03 -3.97
N VAL A 61 11.31 -2.15 -3.54
CA VAL A 61 11.36 -2.56 -2.14
C VAL A 61 12.81 -2.93 -1.80
N ILE A 62 13.46 -2.12 -0.98
CA ILE A 62 14.85 -2.35 -0.57
C ILE A 62 14.94 -3.20 0.70
N ARG A 63 13.92 -3.12 1.58
CA ARG A 63 13.84 -3.92 2.80
C ARG A 63 12.38 -4.21 3.16
N SER A 64 12.16 -5.40 3.69
CA SER A 64 10.89 -5.82 4.27
C SER A 64 11.10 -6.19 5.73
N TYR A 65 10.17 -5.77 6.57
CA TYR A 65 10.18 -6.02 8.01
C TYR A 65 8.83 -6.59 8.42
N ARG A 66 8.84 -7.54 9.35
CA ARG A 66 7.60 -7.98 10.00
C ARG A 66 7.12 -6.86 10.94
N ALA A 67 5.85 -6.51 10.84
CA ALA A 67 5.22 -5.47 11.64
C ALA A 67 4.09 -6.07 12.48
N ILE A 68 4.02 -5.72 13.76
CA ILE A 68 2.89 -6.11 14.60
C ILE A 68 1.81 -5.04 14.43
N VAL A 69 0.65 -5.45 13.94
CA VAL A 69 -0.51 -4.58 13.76
C VAL A 69 -1.48 -4.75 14.93
N GLY A 70 -2.17 -3.67 15.26
CA GLY A 70 -3.20 -3.71 16.30
C GLY A 70 -4.41 -4.56 15.92
N LYS A 71 -5.12 -5.07 16.94
CA LYS A 71 -6.27 -5.96 16.76
C LYS A 71 -7.44 -5.22 16.09
N PRO A 72 -8.27 -5.90 15.30
CA PRO A 72 -9.50 -5.30 14.76
C PRO A 72 -10.36 -4.69 15.88
N GLY A 73 -10.92 -3.50 15.64
CA GLY A 73 -11.72 -2.76 16.62
C GLY A 73 -10.98 -1.56 17.19
N LYS A 74 -11.00 -1.40 18.53
CA LYS A 74 -10.53 -0.18 19.22
C LYS A 74 -9.04 0.13 19.03
N THR A 75 -8.21 -0.89 18.82
CA THR A 75 -6.75 -0.74 18.68
C THR A 75 -6.26 -1.02 17.27
N ALA A 76 -7.16 -1.03 16.27
CA ALA A 76 -6.76 -1.27 14.89
C ALA A 76 -5.76 -0.21 14.44
N THR A 77 -4.76 -0.63 13.65
CA THR A 77 -3.76 0.30 13.10
C THR A 77 -4.48 1.34 12.24
N PRO A 78 -4.44 2.63 12.60
CA PRO A 78 -5.15 3.66 11.84
C PRO A 78 -4.52 3.80 10.46
N GLN A 79 -5.36 4.00 9.45
CA GLN A 79 -4.89 4.32 8.09
C GLN A 79 -4.57 5.82 8.04
N LEU A 80 -3.28 6.15 7.94
CA LEU A 80 -2.78 7.53 7.86
C LEU A 80 -1.60 7.61 6.90
N ALA A 81 -1.37 8.81 6.36
CA ALA A 81 -0.21 9.14 5.55
C ALA A 81 0.51 10.31 6.21
N GLU A 82 1.69 10.05 6.77
CA GLU A 82 2.49 11.03 7.51
C GLU A 82 3.97 10.88 7.17
N GLN A 83 4.74 11.94 7.43
CA GLN A 83 6.19 11.93 7.27
C GLN A 83 6.88 11.53 8.58
N VAL A 84 7.85 10.62 8.48
CA VAL A 84 8.71 10.27 9.63
C VAL A 84 9.56 11.48 9.99
N ARG A 85 9.33 12.05 11.18
CA ARG A 85 10.04 13.26 11.62
C ARG A 85 11.33 12.94 12.34
N ASN A 86 11.29 11.99 13.27
CA ASN A 86 12.41 11.67 14.16
C ASN A 86 12.52 10.16 14.35
N VAL A 87 13.77 9.68 14.48
CA VAL A 87 14.10 8.34 14.97
C VAL A 87 14.74 8.51 16.33
N VAL A 88 14.16 7.90 17.36
CA VAL A 88 14.68 7.93 18.74
C VAL A 88 15.34 6.58 19.01
N PHE A 89 16.57 6.61 19.55
CA PHE A 89 17.37 5.42 19.89
C PHE A 89 17.32 5.14 21.39
#